data_AF-A0A6L7X124-F1
#
_entry.id   AF-A0A6L7X124-F1
#
_cell.length_a   1.000
_cell.length_b   1.000
_cell.length_c   1.000
_cell.angle_alpha   90.00
_cell.angle_beta   90.00
_cell.angle_gamma   90.00
#
_symmetry.space_group_name_H-M   'P 1'
#
loop_
_entity.id
_entity.type
_entity.pdbx_description
1 polymer ?
#
loop_
_entity_poly.entity_id
_entity_poly.type
_entity_poly.pdbx_seq_one_letter_code
_entity_poly.pdbx_strand_id
1 'polypeptide(L)'
;MSLPVRLHEEHQSVAADVLSRIGNKSPVRGTGRGVRLKSMGAYYPIVDFIHTRCRAYSGAVDRALIDGNIQLSKNIVLETDGQDYTLNWTSRLDRRNVVLSGYCSVDSANRFILGLHVNLDERVDPFDVAVDAVKCGDFDVAEPYRKYARYWLPGDELKAGRALGRRLRKHDRIELLAQIRSLYANAASRTDVEDVELQVHDDSVHKLPPPGKGMQVHEPYLAYAHWMLVHRMLTGAGVERVQANMDIDSMSRAAFICTFADEIARGDAHGFYVRYTKFQTVDERKRILREANLARARYRATLPADVRGDRKEVARRMMKERIRAGQSYGKWNDEWIVHPVPTMNEPNKAVSWLTARDTIDEDRKADLFLDAGLARIDNVFMTTRRLFSALERPIGTSSSHNAVWHGYAPYDPQMLGKYLTIFRAVSNFVQTGDDGRTPAMRLGIERAPLTFEDLLWPGQRIPRPRRSRRKGRVAPAELVARALQGGRRIGRPRH
;
A
#
# COMPACT_ATOMS: atom_id res chain seq x y z
N MET A 1 -6.55 -5.86 -31.98
CA MET A 1 -6.45 -4.38 -32.06
C MET A 1 -7.85 -3.82 -32.26
N SER A 2 -8.51 -3.32 -31.22
CA SER A 2 -9.76 -2.57 -31.37
C SER A 2 -9.43 -1.15 -31.81
N LEU A 3 -10.11 -0.65 -32.85
CA LEU A 3 -10.00 0.74 -33.31
C LEU A 3 -10.10 1.72 -32.12
N PRO A 4 -9.25 2.75 -32.05
CA PRO A 4 -9.39 3.76 -31.00
C PRO A 4 -10.69 4.51 -31.26
N VAL A 5 -11.66 4.35 -30.36
CA VAL A 5 -12.84 5.20 -30.31
C VAL A 5 -12.33 6.64 -30.19
N ARG A 6 -12.40 7.42 -31.27
CA ARG A 6 -12.05 8.84 -31.24
C ARG A 6 -13.13 9.56 -30.42
N LEU A 7 -12.91 9.63 -29.11
CA LEU A 7 -13.67 10.52 -28.23
C LEU A 7 -13.42 11.96 -28.67
N HIS A 8 -14.48 12.75 -28.76
CA HIS A 8 -14.42 14.19 -29.02
C HIS A 8 -13.45 14.87 -28.03
N GLU A 9 -12.66 15.85 -28.48
CA GLU A 9 -11.60 16.50 -27.68
C GLU A 9 -12.10 17.02 -26.32
N GLU A 10 -13.32 17.55 -26.29
CA GLU A 10 -13.99 18.00 -25.07
C GLU A 10 -14.12 16.87 -24.02
N HIS A 11 -14.48 15.66 -24.46
CA HIS A 11 -14.62 14.50 -23.57
C HIS A 11 -13.26 13.98 -23.08
N GLN A 12 -12.21 14.14 -23.90
CA GLN A 12 -10.85 13.80 -23.49
C GLN A 12 -10.38 14.72 -22.36
N SER A 13 -10.59 16.04 -22.52
CA SER A 13 -10.26 17.01 -21.47
C SER A 13 -11.04 16.76 -20.17
N VAL A 14 -12.30 16.32 -20.26
CA VAL A 14 -13.13 16.01 -19.08
C VAL A 14 -12.56 14.84 -18.29
N ALA A 15 -12.20 13.72 -18.94
CA ALA A 15 -11.67 12.56 -18.24
C ALA A 15 -10.29 12.83 -17.62
N ALA A 16 -9.43 13.63 -18.28
CA ALA A 16 -8.17 14.08 -17.71
C ALA A 16 -8.36 14.95 -16.45
N ASP A 17 -9.32 15.90 -16.46
CA ASP A 17 -9.60 16.72 -15.26
C ASP A 17 -10.23 15.88 -14.13
N VAL A 18 -11.07 14.89 -14.46
CA VAL A 18 -11.59 13.91 -13.47
C VAL A 18 -10.44 13.12 -12.85
N LEU A 19 -9.56 12.53 -13.66
CA LEU A 19 -8.39 11.78 -13.17
C LEU A 19 -7.48 12.67 -12.32
N SER A 20 -7.18 13.89 -12.77
CA SER A 20 -6.38 14.86 -12.03
C SER A 20 -6.98 15.15 -10.65
N ARG A 21 -8.30 15.29 -10.55
CA ARG A 21 -8.99 15.55 -9.29
C ARG A 21 -9.02 14.35 -8.37
N ILE A 22 -9.24 13.15 -8.92
CA ILE A 22 -9.15 11.89 -8.18
C ILE A 22 -7.75 11.73 -7.59
N GLY A 23 -6.71 11.91 -8.40
CA GLY A 23 -5.31 11.82 -7.96
C GLY A 23 -4.85 12.96 -7.03
N ASN A 24 -5.70 13.95 -6.74
CA ASN A 24 -5.41 15.11 -5.89
C ASN A 24 -6.46 15.30 -4.78
N LYS A 25 -7.02 14.21 -4.25
CA LYS A 25 -7.91 14.21 -3.08
C LYS A 25 -9.23 14.95 -3.25
N SER A 26 -9.75 15.07 -4.47
CA SER A 26 -11.09 15.61 -4.64
C SER A 26 -12.15 14.53 -4.37
N PRO A 27 -13.09 14.73 -3.42
CA PRO A 27 -14.21 13.82 -3.23
C PRO A 27 -15.07 13.68 -4.48
N VAL A 28 -15.83 12.60 -4.61
CA VAL A 28 -16.68 12.34 -5.80
C VAL A 28 -17.56 13.54 -6.18
N ARG A 29 -18.31 14.11 -5.22
CA ARG A 29 -19.14 15.32 -5.45
C ARG A 29 -18.30 16.57 -5.75
N GLY A 30 -17.11 16.68 -5.16
CA GLY A 30 -16.17 17.77 -5.43
C GLY A 30 -15.63 17.71 -6.86
N THR A 31 -15.31 16.50 -7.32
CA THR A 31 -14.88 16.21 -8.69
C THR A 31 -15.97 16.57 -9.68
N GLY A 32 -17.20 16.06 -9.47
CA GLY A 32 -18.33 16.34 -10.36
C GLY A 32 -18.63 17.84 -10.51
N ARG A 33 -18.65 18.58 -9.40
CA ARG A 33 -18.83 20.05 -9.43
C ARG A 33 -17.68 20.78 -10.11
N GLY A 34 -16.45 20.37 -9.82
CA GLY A 34 -15.25 21.01 -10.35
C GLY A 34 -15.11 20.88 -11.87
N VAL A 35 -15.47 19.71 -12.41
CA VAL A 35 -15.46 19.41 -13.84
C VAL A 35 -16.74 19.90 -14.54
N ARG A 36 -17.78 20.24 -13.77
CA ARG A 36 -19.14 20.57 -14.25
C ARG A 36 -19.76 19.41 -15.04
N LEU A 37 -19.74 18.21 -14.45
CA LEU A 37 -20.44 17.07 -15.03
C LEU A 37 -21.95 17.36 -15.12
N LYS A 38 -22.56 17.02 -16.26
CA LYS A 38 -24.00 17.20 -16.50
C LYS A 38 -24.85 16.42 -15.48
N SER A 39 -24.37 15.26 -15.04
CA SER A 39 -24.96 14.48 -13.96
C SER A 39 -23.87 13.75 -13.17
N MET A 40 -24.14 13.45 -11.90
CA MET A 40 -23.24 12.60 -11.11
C MET A 40 -23.21 11.15 -11.62
N GLY A 41 -24.23 10.72 -12.36
CA GLY A 41 -24.24 9.41 -13.02
C GLY A 41 -23.11 9.27 -14.06
N ALA A 42 -22.68 10.36 -14.69
CA ALA A 42 -21.57 10.35 -15.63
C ALA A 42 -20.20 10.09 -14.99
N TYR A 43 -20.07 10.26 -13.66
CA TYR A 43 -18.79 10.07 -12.96
C TYR A 43 -18.29 8.62 -13.08
N TYR A 44 -19.14 7.63 -12.83
CA TYR A 44 -18.72 6.23 -12.80
C TYR A 44 -18.27 5.71 -14.17
N PRO A 45 -19.00 5.94 -15.29
CA PRO A 45 -18.51 5.58 -16.62
C PRO A 45 -17.17 6.26 -16.98
N ILE A 46 -16.95 7.50 -16.53
CA ILE A 46 -15.66 8.17 -16.74
C ILE A 46 -14.56 7.47 -15.92
N VAL A 47 -14.83 7.09 -14.67
CA VAL A 47 -13.88 6.31 -13.86
C VAL A 47 -13.61 4.94 -14.49
N ASP A 48 -14.60 4.27 -15.07
CA ASP A 48 -14.42 2.99 -15.78
C ASP A 48 -13.48 3.14 -16.99
N PHE A 49 -13.67 4.22 -17.76
CA PHE A 49 -12.75 4.57 -18.84
C PHE A 49 -11.33 4.83 -18.31
N ILE A 50 -11.18 5.69 -17.30
CA ILE A 50 -9.89 6.01 -16.67
C ILE A 50 -9.20 4.74 -16.15
N HIS A 51 -9.93 3.90 -15.43
CA HIS A 51 -9.47 2.61 -14.92
C HIS A 51 -8.94 1.73 -16.06
N THR A 52 -9.72 1.59 -17.13
CA THR A 52 -9.33 0.79 -18.30
C THR A 52 -8.01 1.28 -18.90
N ARG A 53 -7.82 2.60 -19.00
CA ARG A 53 -6.58 3.19 -19.53
C ARG A 53 -5.39 3.02 -18.58
N CYS A 54 -5.58 3.29 -17.29
CA CYS A 54 -4.54 3.08 -16.27
C CYS A 54 -4.11 1.61 -16.17
N ARG A 55 -5.08 0.68 -16.22
CA ARG A 55 -4.86 -0.77 -16.23
C ARG A 55 -4.11 -1.21 -17.48
N ALA A 56 -4.51 -0.71 -18.66
CA ALA A 56 -3.85 -1.05 -19.91
C ALA A 56 -2.39 -0.56 -19.95
N TYR A 57 -2.13 0.65 -19.47
CA TYR A 57 -0.79 1.23 -19.44
C TYR A 57 0.12 0.51 -18.43
N SER A 58 -0.33 0.36 -17.17
CA SER A 58 0.43 -0.38 -16.14
C SER A 58 0.64 -1.84 -16.58
N GLY A 59 -0.40 -2.47 -17.13
CA GLY A 59 -0.33 -3.84 -17.65
C GLY A 59 0.58 -4.01 -18.87
N ALA A 60 0.89 -2.95 -19.63
CA ALA A 60 1.90 -3.00 -20.68
C ALA A 60 3.32 -3.01 -20.09
N VAL A 61 3.57 -2.21 -19.05
CA VAL A 61 4.83 -2.19 -18.31
C VAL A 61 5.04 -3.53 -17.57
N ASP A 62 3.99 -4.04 -16.93
CA ASP A 62 4.00 -5.34 -16.24
C ASP A 62 4.39 -6.48 -17.19
N ARG A 63 3.80 -6.51 -18.39
CA ARG A 63 4.19 -7.47 -19.44
C ARG A 63 5.61 -7.25 -19.92
N ALA A 64 6.03 -6.02 -20.13
CA ALA A 64 7.40 -5.73 -20.54
C ALA A 64 8.46 -6.17 -19.50
N LEU A 65 8.13 -6.12 -18.20
CA LEU A 65 8.97 -6.72 -17.15
C LEU A 65 8.99 -8.25 -17.28
N ILE A 66 7.82 -8.89 -17.39
CA ILE A 66 7.71 -10.36 -17.50
C ILE A 66 8.42 -10.90 -18.75
N ASP A 67 8.31 -10.19 -19.87
CA ASP A 67 8.89 -10.56 -21.16
C ASP A 67 10.38 -10.19 -21.26
N GLY A 68 10.94 -9.50 -20.25
CA GLY A 68 12.33 -9.07 -20.20
C GLY A 68 12.68 -7.88 -21.11
N ASN A 69 11.67 -7.18 -21.63
CA ASN A 69 11.86 -5.94 -22.41
C ASN A 69 12.27 -4.75 -21.54
N ILE A 70 11.97 -4.80 -20.24
CA ILE A 70 12.45 -3.86 -19.22
C ILE A 70 13.30 -4.63 -18.23
N GLN A 71 14.53 -4.17 -18.01
CA GLN A 71 15.46 -4.76 -17.05
C GLN A 71 15.46 -3.95 -15.76
N LEU A 72 15.46 -4.64 -14.62
CA LEU A 72 15.61 -4.05 -13.31
C LEU A 72 17.05 -4.26 -12.78
N SER A 73 17.35 -3.66 -11.63
CA SER A 73 18.59 -3.93 -10.93
C SER A 73 18.72 -5.42 -10.61
N LYS A 74 19.94 -5.96 -10.73
CA LYS A 74 20.25 -7.35 -10.38
C LYS A 74 19.92 -7.69 -8.93
N ASN A 75 19.98 -6.69 -8.05
CA ASN A 75 19.59 -6.82 -6.66
C ASN A 75 18.41 -5.87 -6.39
N ILE A 76 17.32 -6.39 -5.82
CA ILE A 76 16.14 -5.61 -5.46
C ILE A 76 15.76 -5.86 -4.00
N VAL A 77 15.34 -4.79 -3.32
CA VAL A 77 14.74 -4.86 -1.99
C VAL A 77 13.28 -4.47 -2.13
N LEU A 78 12.39 -5.34 -1.68
CA LEU A 78 10.95 -5.18 -1.71
C LEU A 78 10.42 -5.01 -0.29
N GLU A 79 9.45 -4.12 -0.15
CA GLU A 79 8.65 -4.00 1.07
C GLU A 79 7.22 -4.40 0.72
N THR A 80 6.69 -5.37 1.45
CA THR A 80 5.40 -5.97 1.18
C THR A 80 4.55 -5.99 2.44
N ASP A 81 3.30 -5.59 2.31
CA ASP A 81 2.35 -5.59 3.42
C ASP A 81 0.91 -5.68 2.91
N GLY A 82 0.02 -6.15 3.79
CA GLY A 82 -1.42 -6.26 3.59
C GLY A 82 -2.17 -5.05 4.16
N GLN A 83 -3.34 -4.74 3.61
CA GLN A 83 -4.19 -3.67 4.10
C GLN A 83 -5.67 -3.95 3.86
N ASP A 84 -6.46 -3.83 4.93
CA ASP A 84 -7.92 -3.89 4.84
C ASP A 84 -8.53 -2.56 4.42
N TYR A 85 -9.61 -2.66 3.64
CA TYR A 85 -10.42 -1.58 3.13
C TYR A 85 -11.89 -1.85 3.47
N THR A 86 -12.44 -1.00 4.34
CA THR A 86 -13.85 -1.06 4.75
C THR A 86 -14.72 -0.28 3.78
N LEU A 87 -15.74 -0.93 3.23
CA LEU A 87 -16.74 -0.36 2.33
C LEU A 87 -18.04 -0.04 3.07
N ASN A 88 -18.79 0.94 2.58
CA ASN A 88 -20.09 1.28 3.17
C ASN A 88 -21.14 0.19 2.89
N TRP A 89 -22.10 0.05 3.81
CA TRP A 89 -23.24 -0.84 3.61
C TRP A 89 -24.12 -0.40 2.45
N THR A 90 -24.58 -1.37 1.66
CA THR A 90 -25.48 -1.15 0.52
C THR A 90 -26.95 -1.06 0.91
N SER A 91 -27.32 -1.51 2.12
CA SER A 91 -28.71 -1.53 2.60
C SER A 91 -28.82 -0.96 4.01
N ARG A 92 -29.92 -0.25 4.30
CA ARG A 92 -30.23 0.22 5.66
C ARG A 92 -30.72 -0.90 6.58
N LEU A 93 -31.19 -2.01 5.99
CA LEU A 93 -31.67 -3.21 6.69
C LEU A 93 -30.50 -4.08 7.17
N ASP A 94 -29.40 -4.11 6.41
CA ASP A 94 -28.17 -4.80 6.79
C ASP A 94 -26.99 -3.82 6.74
N ARG A 95 -26.67 -3.29 7.92
CA ARG A 95 -25.63 -2.28 8.16
C ARG A 95 -24.26 -2.89 8.48
N ARG A 96 -24.02 -4.17 8.14
CA ARG A 96 -22.65 -4.70 8.18
C ARG A 96 -21.85 -4.12 7.00
N ASN A 97 -20.58 -3.82 7.24
CA ASN A 97 -19.65 -3.35 6.22
C ASN A 97 -19.04 -4.54 5.46
N VAL A 98 -18.74 -4.35 4.17
CA VAL A 98 -17.90 -5.29 3.41
C VAL A 98 -16.45 -4.90 3.65
N VAL A 99 -15.59 -5.85 3.99
CA VAL A 99 -14.15 -5.64 4.16
C VAL A 99 -13.43 -6.40 3.07
N LEU A 100 -12.61 -5.67 2.29
CA LEU A 100 -11.72 -6.25 1.29
C LEU A 100 -10.27 -6.02 1.70
N SER A 101 -9.42 -6.99 1.43
CA SER A 101 -8.02 -7.01 1.83
C SER A 101 -7.17 -6.84 0.57
N GLY A 102 -6.16 -5.99 0.64
CA GLY A 102 -5.24 -5.73 -0.46
C GLY A 102 -3.80 -6.03 -0.09
N TYR A 103 -3.03 -6.49 -1.07
CA TYR A 103 -1.61 -6.79 -0.96
C TYR A 103 -0.81 -5.88 -1.89
N CYS A 104 0.29 -5.34 -1.37
CA CYS A 104 1.12 -4.40 -2.11
C CYS A 104 2.61 -4.70 -1.92
N SER A 105 3.38 -4.71 -3.02
CA SER A 105 4.84 -4.81 -3.02
C SER A 105 5.44 -3.60 -3.72
N VAL A 106 6.41 -2.95 -3.06
CA VAL A 106 7.11 -1.76 -3.57
C VAL A 106 8.62 -1.96 -3.55
N ASP A 107 9.31 -1.51 -4.60
CA ASP A 107 10.77 -1.41 -4.63
C ASP A 107 11.26 -0.32 -3.67
N SER A 108 12.06 -0.69 -2.67
CA SER A 108 12.55 0.23 -1.64
C SER A 108 13.38 1.39 -2.19
N ALA A 109 14.16 1.14 -3.25
CA ALA A 109 15.10 2.10 -3.81
C ALA A 109 14.38 3.13 -4.67
N ASN A 110 13.56 2.65 -5.62
CA ASN A 110 12.94 3.51 -6.63
C ASN A 110 11.51 3.92 -6.30
N ARG A 111 10.90 3.28 -5.30
CA ARG A 111 9.50 3.44 -4.86
C ARG A 111 8.48 3.03 -5.91
N PHE A 112 8.88 2.14 -6.82
CA PHE A 112 7.99 1.65 -7.87
C PHE A 112 7.10 0.55 -7.29
N ILE A 113 5.79 0.73 -7.43
CA ILE A 113 4.79 -0.23 -6.95
C ILE A 113 4.67 -1.34 -8.00
N LEU A 114 5.25 -2.50 -7.71
CA LEU A 114 5.20 -3.69 -8.58
C LEU A 114 3.81 -4.31 -8.60
N GLY A 115 3.13 -4.35 -7.45
CA GLY A 115 1.79 -4.90 -7.33
C GLY A 115 0.97 -4.16 -6.29
N LEU A 116 -0.32 -3.99 -6.54
CA LEU A 116 -1.31 -3.51 -5.58
C LEU A 116 -2.65 -4.15 -5.96
N HIS A 117 -2.94 -5.29 -5.32
CA HIS A 117 -4.03 -6.18 -5.70
C HIS A 117 -5.00 -6.31 -4.54
N VAL A 118 -6.31 -6.40 -4.82
CA VAL A 118 -7.36 -6.56 -3.82
C VAL A 118 -8.05 -7.91 -4.01
N ASN A 119 -8.57 -8.51 -2.94
CA ASN A 119 -9.21 -9.82 -2.95
C ASN A 119 -10.64 -9.81 -3.53
N LEU A 120 -10.80 -9.22 -4.72
CA LEU A 120 -12.08 -9.13 -5.43
C LEU A 120 -11.92 -9.59 -6.88
N ASP A 121 -12.69 -10.60 -7.29
CA ASP A 121 -12.84 -11.00 -8.68
C ASP A 121 -14.08 -10.31 -9.28
N GLU A 122 -13.85 -9.24 -10.04
CA GLU A 122 -14.91 -8.43 -10.67
C GLU A 122 -15.65 -9.18 -11.80
N ARG A 123 -15.13 -10.32 -12.26
CA ARG A 123 -15.65 -11.05 -13.44
C ARG A 123 -16.74 -12.05 -13.09
N VAL A 124 -16.95 -12.32 -11.81
CA VAL A 124 -17.77 -13.42 -11.32
C VAL A 124 -18.88 -12.88 -10.43
N ASP A 125 -20.10 -13.37 -10.65
CA ASP A 125 -21.27 -12.98 -9.87
C ASP A 125 -21.44 -13.88 -8.63
N PRO A 126 -21.59 -13.31 -7.41
CA PRO A 126 -21.82 -14.09 -6.20
C PRO A 126 -23.06 -14.99 -6.23
N PHE A 127 -24.14 -14.57 -6.89
CA PHE A 127 -25.37 -15.36 -7.00
C PHE A 127 -25.15 -16.60 -7.86
N ASP A 128 -24.52 -16.43 -9.03
CA ASP A 128 -24.23 -17.55 -9.93
C ASP A 128 -23.32 -18.59 -9.28
N VAL A 129 -22.29 -18.13 -8.57
CA VAL A 129 -21.39 -19.02 -7.80
C VAL A 129 -22.14 -19.74 -6.68
N ALA A 130 -22.97 -19.04 -5.92
CA ALA A 130 -23.73 -19.66 -4.83
C ALA A 130 -24.68 -20.75 -5.35
N VAL A 131 -25.38 -20.50 -6.45
CA VAL A 131 -26.29 -21.48 -7.07
C VAL A 131 -25.51 -22.71 -7.55
N ASP A 132 -24.35 -22.51 -8.19
CA ASP A 132 -23.54 -23.63 -8.68
C ASP A 132 -22.86 -24.41 -7.54
N ALA A 133 -22.39 -23.73 -6.50
CA ALA A 133 -21.80 -24.33 -5.31
C ALA A 133 -22.76 -25.31 -4.61
N VAL A 134 -24.06 -24.96 -4.52
CA VAL A 134 -25.09 -25.88 -4.01
C VAL A 134 -25.22 -27.10 -4.94
N LYS A 135 -25.29 -26.88 -6.26
CA LYS A 135 -25.47 -27.96 -7.23
C LYS A 135 -24.29 -28.94 -7.27
N CYS A 136 -23.06 -28.47 -7.09
CA CYS A 136 -21.87 -29.31 -7.12
C CYS A 136 -21.49 -29.90 -5.75
N GLY A 137 -22.27 -29.64 -4.70
CA GLY A 137 -22.02 -30.20 -3.36
C GLY A 137 -20.85 -29.56 -2.61
N ASP A 138 -20.47 -28.31 -2.92
CA ASP A 138 -19.34 -27.63 -2.25
C ASP A 138 -19.59 -27.46 -0.74
N PHE A 139 -20.86 -27.45 -0.30
CA PHE A 139 -21.22 -27.36 1.12
C PHE A 139 -21.11 -28.70 1.86
N ASP A 140 -20.98 -29.82 1.14
CA ASP A 140 -20.90 -31.17 1.70
C ASP A 140 -19.45 -31.65 1.91
N VAL A 141 -18.47 -30.90 1.41
CA VAL A 141 -17.04 -31.21 1.50
C VAL A 141 -16.28 -30.16 2.30
N ALA A 142 -15.09 -30.51 2.78
CA ALA A 142 -14.20 -29.55 3.42
C ALA A 142 -13.69 -28.50 2.41
N GLU A 143 -13.42 -27.29 2.89
CA GLU A 143 -13.11 -26.12 2.05
C GLU A 143 -12.05 -26.35 0.97
N PRO A 144 -10.90 -26.99 1.25
CA PRO A 144 -9.86 -27.20 0.23
C PRO A 144 -10.29 -28.10 -0.94
N TYR A 145 -11.36 -28.88 -0.78
CA TYR A 145 -11.87 -29.80 -1.80
C TYR A 145 -13.05 -29.22 -2.60
N ARG A 146 -13.50 -28.00 -2.29
CA ARG A 146 -14.57 -27.30 -3.01
C ARG A 146 -14.14 -26.91 -4.42
N LYS A 147 -15.06 -26.95 -5.39
CA LYS A 147 -14.86 -26.35 -6.72
C LYS A 147 -14.57 -24.85 -6.61
N TYR A 148 -15.28 -24.16 -5.71
CA TYR A 148 -15.13 -22.73 -5.45
C TYR A 148 -14.29 -22.42 -4.21
N ALA A 149 -13.33 -23.29 -3.84
CA ALA A 149 -12.47 -23.14 -2.66
C ALA A 149 -11.75 -21.78 -2.54
N ARG A 150 -11.54 -21.06 -3.66
CA ARG A 150 -10.91 -19.73 -3.66
C ARG A 150 -11.84 -18.59 -3.27
N TYR A 151 -13.14 -18.82 -3.23
CA TYR A 151 -14.13 -17.78 -3.00
C TYR A 151 -14.87 -18.02 -1.70
N TRP A 152 -15.21 -16.93 -1.04
CA TRP A 152 -16.06 -16.95 0.13
C TRP A 152 -17.51 -17.31 -0.24
N LEU A 153 -18.02 -18.45 0.20
CA LEU A 153 -19.39 -18.87 -0.10
C LEU A 153 -20.38 -18.39 0.98
N PRO A 154 -21.68 -18.25 0.64
CA PRO A 154 -22.71 -17.95 1.63
C PRO A 154 -22.68 -18.96 2.79
N GLY A 155 -22.62 -18.45 4.03
CA GLY A 155 -22.54 -19.27 5.23
C GLY A 155 -21.12 -19.45 5.80
N ASP A 156 -20.07 -19.19 5.01
CA ASP A 156 -18.69 -19.18 5.53
C ASP A 156 -18.47 -18.01 6.53
N GLU A 157 -19.21 -16.90 6.36
CA GLU A 157 -19.27 -15.75 7.29
C GLU A 157 -19.54 -16.17 8.76
N LEU A 158 -20.38 -17.20 8.96
CA LEU A 158 -20.80 -17.69 10.27
C LEU A 158 -19.74 -18.57 10.95
N LYS A 159 -18.81 -19.13 10.18
CA LYS A 159 -17.67 -19.89 10.70
C LYS A 159 -16.57 -18.93 11.19
N ALA A 160 -16.30 -17.85 10.44
CA ALA A 160 -15.40 -16.77 10.83
C ALA A 160 -15.80 -16.10 12.16
N GLY A 161 -17.07 -15.77 12.34
CA GLY A 161 -17.54 -15.13 13.58
C GLY A 161 -17.42 -15.99 14.85
N ARG A 162 -17.37 -17.32 14.74
CA ARG A 162 -17.24 -18.23 15.91
C ARG A 162 -15.80 -18.40 16.41
N ALA A 163 -14.80 -18.19 15.55
CA ALA A 163 -13.38 -18.19 15.94
C ALA A 163 -13.01 -16.97 16.80
N LEU A 164 -13.82 -15.91 16.73
CA LEU A 164 -13.56 -14.60 17.35
C LEU A 164 -13.70 -14.56 18.87
N GLY A 165 -14.45 -15.51 19.47
CA GLY A 165 -14.73 -15.54 20.92
C GLY A 165 -13.52 -15.74 21.83
N ARG A 166 -12.30 -15.89 21.27
CA ARG A 166 -11.05 -15.95 22.03
C ARG A 166 -10.09 -14.84 21.59
N ARG A 167 -10.06 -13.80 22.43
CA ARG A 167 -8.97 -12.81 22.64
C ARG A 167 -9.08 -11.49 21.89
N LEU A 168 -9.28 -10.44 22.70
CA LEU A 168 -8.60 -9.14 22.53
C LEU A 168 -8.15 -8.66 23.92
N ARG A 169 -6.84 -8.62 24.18
CA ARG A 169 -6.28 -7.70 25.19
C ARG A 169 -5.62 -6.56 24.44
N LYS A 170 -6.04 -5.34 24.76
CA LYS A 170 -5.37 -4.10 24.34
C LYS A 170 -3.88 -4.22 24.65
N HIS A 171 -3.03 -4.08 23.64
CA HIS A 171 -1.61 -3.90 23.87
C HIS A 171 -1.38 -2.46 24.33
N ASP A 172 -1.24 -2.28 25.63
CA ASP A 172 -0.68 -1.08 26.22
C ASP A 172 0.78 -0.87 25.78
N ARG A 173 1.34 0.30 26.12
CA ARG A 173 2.75 0.70 25.98
C ARG A 173 3.71 -0.36 26.55
N ILE A 174 3.96 -1.42 25.80
CA ILE A 174 4.87 -2.50 26.12
C ILE A 174 6.14 -2.35 25.27
N GLU A 175 7.29 -2.72 25.82
CA GLU A 175 8.57 -2.80 25.11
C GLU A 175 8.46 -3.64 23.82
N LEU A 176 9.11 -3.23 22.72
CA LEU A 176 8.88 -3.82 21.38
C LEU A 176 9.08 -5.34 21.35
N LEU A 177 10.13 -5.87 22.00
CA LEU A 177 10.38 -7.31 22.04
C LEU A 177 9.29 -8.08 22.79
N ALA A 178 8.67 -7.48 23.81
CA ALA A 178 7.52 -8.06 24.48
C ALA A 178 6.25 -8.01 23.60
N GLN A 179 6.08 -7.01 22.74
CA GLN A 179 5.02 -7.02 21.72
C GLN A 179 5.22 -8.17 20.71
N ILE A 180 6.45 -8.37 20.23
CA ILE A 180 6.80 -9.46 19.30
C ILE A 180 6.49 -10.83 19.94
N ARG A 181 6.92 -11.05 21.19
CA ARG A 181 6.57 -12.27 21.95
C ARG A 181 5.07 -12.54 22.00
N SER A 182 4.27 -11.50 22.24
CA SER A 182 2.82 -11.65 22.31
C SER A 182 2.20 -12.00 20.96
N LEU A 183 2.71 -11.46 19.86
CA LEU A 183 2.25 -11.80 18.51
C LEU A 183 2.47 -13.28 18.21
N TYR A 184 3.65 -13.83 18.51
CA TYR A 184 3.88 -15.27 18.38
C TYR A 184 3.02 -16.12 19.31
N ALA A 185 2.81 -15.69 20.56
CA ALA A 185 1.94 -16.41 21.49
C ALA A 185 0.48 -16.44 21.02
N ASN A 186 0.04 -15.40 20.31
CA ASN A 186 -1.27 -15.37 19.65
C ASN A 186 -1.29 -16.30 18.43
N ALA A 187 -0.29 -16.22 17.54
CA ALA A 187 -0.20 -17.08 16.36
C ALA A 187 -0.14 -18.58 16.73
N ALA A 188 0.64 -18.95 17.74
CA ALA A 188 0.78 -20.32 18.22
C ALA A 188 -0.48 -20.88 18.92
N SER A 189 -1.40 -20.00 19.34
CA SER A 189 -2.69 -20.43 19.91
C SER A 189 -3.75 -20.79 18.88
N ARG A 190 -3.46 -20.58 17.60
CA ARG A 190 -4.37 -20.89 16.49
C ARG A 190 -4.37 -22.40 16.22
N THR A 191 -5.52 -22.92 15.79
CA THR A 191 -5.67 -24.32 15.35
C THR A 191 -4.88 -24.55 14.06
N ASP A 192 -4.94 -23.59 13.14
CA ASP A 192 -4.06 -23.47 11.98
C ASP A 192 -3.39 -22.07 12.02
N VAL A 193 -2.07 -22.04 11.92
CA VAL A 193 -1.29 -20.79 11.99
C VAL A 193 -1.52 -19.92 10.77
N GLU A 194 -1.81 -20.55 9.61
CA GLU A 194 -1.97 -19.90 8.30
C GLU A 194 -3.42 -19.47 8.02
N ASP A 195 -4.37 -19.89 8.84
CA ASP A 195 -5.76 -19.47 8.77
C ASP A 195 -5.95 -18.11 9.48
N VAL A 196 -5.46 -17.06 8.81
CA VAL A 196 -5.49 -15.67 9.29
C VAL A 196 -6.85 -15.01 9.01
N GLU A 197 -7.60 -15.50 8.03
CA GLU A 197 -8.86 -14.90 7.56
C GLU A 197 -10.03 -15.02 8.53
N LEU A 198 -10.02 -15.98 9.45
CA LEU A 198 -11.05 -16.09 10.49
C LEU A 198 -10.91 -15.00 11.58
N GLN A 199 -9.92 -14.09 11.48
CA GLN A 199 -9.68 -13.00 12.41
C GLN A 199 -10.40 -11.71 11.98
N VAL A 200 -11.74 -11.70 12.00
CA VAL A 200 -12.45 -10.41 11.88
C VAL A 200 -12.14 -9.57 13.10
N HIS A 201 -11.35 -8.50 12.94
CA HIS A 201 -11.18 -7.51 14.00
C HIS A 201 -12.54 -6.87 14.31
N ASP A 202 -13.04 -7.15 15.52
CA ASP A 202 -14.30 -6.67 16.12
C ASP A 202 -15.53 -7.57 15.90
N ASP A 203 -16.50 -7.48 16.80
CA ASP A 203 -17.71 -8.31 16.98
C ASP A 203 -18.67 -8.37 15.76
N SER A 204 -18.24 -7.96 14.57
CA SER A 204 -19.03 -7.94 13.34
C SER A 204 -18.89 -9.22 12.54
N VAL A 205 -20.03 -9.82 12.16
CA VAL A 205 -20.10 -10.88 11.16
C VAL A 205 -19.58 -10.34 9.82
N HIS A 206 -18.57 -10.99 9.23
CA HIS A 206 -18.07 -10.69 7.88
C HIS A 206 -19.23 -10.61 6.89
N LYS A 207 -19.28 -9.60 6.04
CA LYS A 207 -20.33 -9.46 5.01
C LYS A 207 -19.73 -9.57 3.63
N LEU A 208 -20.25 -10.50 2.84
CA LEU A 208 -19.82 -10.68 1.47
C LEU A 208 -20.30 -9.55 0.53
N PRO A 209 -19.56 -9.29 -0.57
CA PRO A 209 -20.01 -8.40 -1.62
C PRO A 209 -21.43 -8.74 -2.10
N PRO A 210 -22.26 -7.72 -2.40
CA PRO A 210 -23.60 -7.96 -2.91
C PRO A 210 -23.56 -8.52 -4.35
N PRO A 211 -24.65 -9.18 -4.80
CA PRO A 211 -24.79 -9.66 -6.18
C PRO A 211 -24.52 -8.56 -7.21
N GLY A 212 -23.92 -8.93 -8.34
CA GLY A 212 -23.53 -8.02 -9.42
C GLY A 212 -22.27 -7.19 -9.14
N LYS A 213 -21.64 -7.33 -7.96
CA LYS A 213 -20.50 -6.48 -7.53
C LYS A 213 -19.16 -7.21 -7.38
N GLY A 214 -19.06 -8.42 -7.93
CA GLY A 214 -17.85 -9.23 -7.90
C GLY A 214 -17.79 -10.18 -6.70
N MET A 215 -16.96 -11.20 -6.81
CA MET A 215 -16.82 -12.26 -5.80
C MET A 215 -15.59 -12.01 -4.92
N GLN A 216 -15.73 -12.14 -3.60
CA GLN A 216 -14.59 -12.01 -2.70
C GLN A 216 -13.73 -13.28 -2.74
N VAL A 217 -12.43 -13.08 -2.89
CA VAL A 217 -11.41 -14.14 -2.91
C VAL A 217 -10.84 -14.29 -1.51
N HIS A 218 -10.50 -15.52 -1.13
CA HIS A 218 -9.76 -15.79 0.10
C HIS A 218 -8.35 -15.18 0.04
N GLU A 219 -7.94 -14.46 1.09
CA GLU A 219 -6.65 -13.78 1.23
C GLU A 219 -5.45 -14.69 0.94
N PRO A 220 -5.40 -15.98 1.36
CA PRO A 220 -4.30 -16.86 0.96
C PRO A 220 -4.13 -16.93 -0.56
N TYR A 221 -5.23 -17.05 -1.31
CA TYR A 221 -5.15 -17.04 -2.78
C TYR A 221 -4.64 -15.71 -3.32
N LEU A 222 -5.04 -14.58 -2.71
CA LEU A 222 -4.51 -13.26 -3.09
C LEU A 222 -3.01 -13.17 -2.81
N ALA A 223 -2.54 -13.55 -1.62
CA ALA A 223 -1.14 -13.44 -1.22
C ALA A 223 -0.23 -14.30 -2.10
N TYR A 224 -0.61 -15.56 -2.34
CA TYR A 224 0.14 -16.45 -3.24
C TYR A 224 0.13 -15.93 -4.68
N ALA A 225 -1.03 -15.53 -5.21
CA ALA A 225 -1.10 -14.99 -6.57
C ALA A 225 -0.28 -13.70 -6.72
N HIS A 226 -0.27 -12.84 -5.69
CA HIS A 226 0.52 -11.62 -5.66
C HIS A 226 2.01 -11.94 -5.77
N TRP A 227 2.53 -12.81 -4.89
CA TRP A 227 3.94 -13.17 -4.87
C TRP A 227 4.36 -13.90 -6.15
N MET A 228 3.54 -14.81 -6.67
CA MET A 228 3.80 -15.48 -7.95
C MET A 228 3.89 -14.50 -9.12
N LEU A 229 3.02 -13.49 -9.17
CA LEU A 229 3.08 -12.44 -10.19
C LEU A 229 4.36 -11.59 -10.04
N VAL A 230 4.68 -11.17 -8.82
CA VAL A 230 5.91 -10.42 -8.53
C VAL A 230 7.13 -11.22 -8.94
N HIS A 231 7.23 -12.49 -8.55
CA HIS A 231 8.32 -13.39 -8.95
C HIS A 231 8.49 -13.43 -10.47
N ARG A 232 7.41 -13.66 -11.23
CA ARG A 232 7.45 -13.64 -12.71
C ARG A 232 7.96 -12.32 -13.28
N MET A 233 7.56 -11.18 -12.71
CA MET A 233 8.06 -9.86 -13.13
C MET A 233 9.55 -9.71 -12.85
N LEU A 234 10.02 -10.11 -11.67
CA LEU A 234 11.42 -9.99 -11.27
C LEU A 234 12.32 -10.91 -12.12
N THR A 235 11.91 -12.16 -12.32
CA THR A 235 12.63 -13.13 -13.16
C THR A 235 12.72 -12.63 -14.59
N GLY A 236 11.60 -12.20 -15.19
CA GLY A 236 11.59 -11.65 -16.55
C GLY A 236 12.51 -10.42 -16.67
N ALA A 237 12.47 -9.53 -15.68
CA ALA A 237 13.28 -8.31 -15.67
C ALA A 237 14.75 -8.54 -15.30
N GLY A 238 15.20 -9.79 -15.22
CA GLY A 238 16.61 -10.16 -15.05
C GLY A 238 17.16 -9.93 -13.64
N VAL A 239 16.29 -9.88 -12.62
CA VAL A 239 16.69 -9.78 -11.21
C VAL A 239 17.30 -11.09 -10.76
N GLU A 240 18.48 -11.01 -10.15
CA GLU A 240 19.24 -12.18 -9.68
C GLU A 240 19.05 -12.42 -8.19
N ARG A 241 18.87 -11.34 -7.40
CA ARG A 241 18.72 -11.41 -5.95
C ARG A 241 17.60 -10.54 -5.43
N VAL A 242 16.85 -11.07 -4.48
CA VAL A 242 15.66 -10.44 -3.92
C VAL A 242 15.76 -10.44 -2.40
N GLN A 243 15.57 -9.28 -1.79
CA GLN A 243 15.24 -9.17 -0.38
C GLN A 243 13.79 -8.75 -0.24
N ALA A 244 13.00 -9.49 0.55
CA ALA A 244 11.61 -9.18 0.84
C ALA A 244 11.45 -8.84 2.33
N ASN A 245 11.03 -7.62 2.63
CA ASN A 245 10.73 -7.15 3.97
C ASN A 245 9.21 -7.16 4.18
N MET A 246 8.75 -7.82 5.24
CA MET A 246 7.33 -8.03 5.56
C MET A 246 7.03 -7.67 7.03
N ASP A 247 5.80 -7.27 7.36
CA ASP A 247 5.35 -7.28 8.77
C ASP A 247 5.21 -8.75 9.24
N ILE A 248 4.97 -8.98 10.54
CA ILE A 248 4.72 -10.34 11.07
C ILE A 248 3.35 -10.82 10.59
N ASP A 249 3.36 -11.47 9.43
CA ASP A 249 2.21 -12.09 8.79
C ASP A 249 2.60 -13.48 8.26
N SER A 250 1.94 -14.51 8.79
CA SER A 250 2.22 -15.91 8.45
C SER A 250 1.94 -16.20 6.98
N MET A 251 0.86 -15.62 6.46
CA MET A 251 0.43 -15.80 5.08
C MET A 251 1.46 -15.25 4.08
N SER A 252 1.95 -14.02 4.30
CA SER A 252 3.03 -13.41 3.52
C SER A 252 4.32 -14.24 3.57
N ARG A 253 4.69 -14.73 4.77
CA ARG A 253 5.86 -15.61 4.93
C ARG A 253 5.70 -16.89 4.12
N ALA A 254 4.57 -17.58 4.23
CA ALA A 254 4.31 -18.82 3.51
C ALA A 254 4.32 -18.59 1.99
N ALA A 255 3.60 -17.57 1.52
CA ALA A 255 3.54 -17.23 0.09
C ALA A 255 4.92 -16.87 -0.48
N PHE A 256 5.73 -16.07 0.23
CA PHE A 256 7.10 -15.74 -0.19
C PHE A 256 7.99 -16.99 -0.24
N ILE A 257 8.02 -17.79 0.84
CA ILE A 257 8.88 -18.98 0.91
C ILE A 257 8.51 -20.00 -0.17
N CYS A 258 7.22 -20.24 -0.40
CA CYS A 258 6.75 -21.16 -1.44
C CYS A 258 7.10 -20.65 -2.84
N THR A 259 6.98 -19.35 -3.09
CA THR A 259 7.21 -18.78 -4.42
C THR A 259 8.70 -18.73 -4.77
N PHE A 260 9.56 -18.40 -3.81
CA PHE A 260 11.00 -18.22 -4.01
C PHE A 260 11.83 -19.41 -3.51
N ALA A 261 11.24 -20.60 -3.41
CA ALA A 261 11.88 -21.76 -2.77
C ALA A 261 13.26 -22.08 -3.37
N ASP A 262 13.38 -21.99 -4.69
CA ASP A 262 14.61 -22.27 -5.42
C ASP A 262 15.68 -21.19 -5.20
N GLU A 263 15.31 -19.91 -5.25
CA GLU A 263 16.20 -18.79 -4.97
C GLU A 263 16.65 -18.78 -3.51
N ILE A 264 15.76 -19.15 -2.58
CA ILE A 264 16.08 -19.32 -1.16
C ILE A 264 17.06 -20.49 -0.97
N ALA A 265 16.92 -21.58 -1.72
CA ALA A 265 17.85 -22.70 -1.72
C ALA A 265 19.25 -22.29 -2.22
N ARG A 266 19.31 -21.44 -3.25
CA ARG A 266 20.58 -20.89 -3.79
C ARG A 266 21.20 -19.79 -2.94
N GLY A 267 20.45 -19.17 -2.03
CA GLY A 267 20.93 -18.02 -1.25
C GLY A 267 20.80 -16.68 -1.99
N ASP A 268 19.88 -16.60 -2.94
CA ASP A 268 19.59 -15.42 -3.74
C ASP A 268 18.31 -14.69 -3.31
N ALA A 269 17.43 -15.36 -2.54
CA ALA A 269 16.23 -14.74 -1.97
C ALA A 269 16.25 -14.72 -0.43
N HIS A 270 15.97 -13.55 0.14
CA HIS A 270 16.09 -13.28 1.56
C HIS A 270 14.80 -12.65 2.12
N GLY A 271 14.06 -13.38 2.95
CA GLY A 271 12.83 -12.89 3.59
C GLY A 271 13.10 -12.37 5.00
N PHE A 272 12.61 -11.18 5.33
CA PHE A 272 12.75 -10.55 6.64
C PHE A 272 11.39 -10.20 7.22
N TYR A 273 11.20 -10.47 8.50
CA TYR A 273 10.21 -9.74 9.30
C TYR A 273 10.80 -8.46 9.84
N VAL A 274 10.01 -7.40 9.82
CA VAL A 274 10.38 -6.07 10.31
C VAL A 274 9.31 -5.57 11.27
N ARG A 275 9.74 -5.10 12.43
CA ARG A 275 8.87 -4.46 13.42
C ARG A 275 9.50 -3.19 13.94
N TYR A 276 8.67 -2.23 14.30
CA TYR A 276 9.10 -0.99 14.92
C TYR A 276 7.97 -0.44 15.81
N THR A 277 8.28 0.50 16.70
CA THR A 277 7.26 1.04 17.60
C THR A 277 6.35 2.03 16.85
N LYS A 278 5.08 1.66 16.61
CA LYS A 278 4.13 2.49 15.84
C LYS A 278 3.62 3.71 16.63
N PHE A 279 3.32 3.55 17.93
CA PHE A 279 2.70 4.58 18.79
C PHE A 279 3.72 5.34 19.64
N GLN A 280 4.28 6.42 19.07
CA GLN A 280 5.19 7.33 19.77
C GLN A 280 4.95 8.76 19.32
N THR A 281 5.13 9.71 20.24
CA THR A 281 5.09 11.14 19.90
C THR A 281 6.29 11.52 19.04
N VAL A 282 6.21 12.67 18.36
CA VAL A 282 7.33 13.20 17.57
C VAL A 282 8.57 13.41 18.42
N ASP A 283 8.41 13.87 19.67
CA ASP A 283 9.52 14.12 20.58
C ASP A 283 10.16 12.82 21.09
N GLU A 284 9.36 11.78 21.33
CA GLU A 284 9.87 10.45 21.66
C GLU A 284 10.69 9.86 20.51
N ARG A 285 10.18 9.96 19.27
CA ARG A 285 10.91 9.53 18.07
C ARG A 285 12.24 10.29 17.92
N LYS A 286 12.22 11.60 18.12
CA LYS A 286 13.44 12.44 18.10
C LYS A 286 14.41 12.03 19.20
N ARG A 287 13.94 11.72 20.41
CA ARG A 287 14.78 11.25 21.51
C ARG A 287 15.49 9.95 21.16
N ILE A 288 14.74 8.95 20.68
CA ILE A 288 15.29 7.65 20.24
C ILE A 288 16.36 7.84 19.16
N LEU A 289 16.09 8.70 18.17
CA LEU A 289 17.04 8.99 17.11
C LEU A 289 18.32 9.67 17.64
N ARG A 290 18.21 10.59 18.61
CA ARG A 290 19.36 11.24 19.25
C ARG A 290 20.19 10.23 20.04
N GLU A 291 19.55 9.36 20.82
CA GLU A 291 20.20 8.31 21.59
C GLU A 291 20.96 7.33 20.67
N ALA A 292 20.32 6.88 19.58
CA ALA A 292 20.97 6.01 18.60
C ALA A 292 22.14 6.72 17.88
N ASN A 293 22.00 7.99 17.54
CA ASN A 293 23.08 8.76 16.94
C ASN A 293 24.26 8.95 17.91
N LEU A 294 23.99 9.15 19.21
CA LEU A 294 25.02 9.23 20.23
C LEU A 294 25.74 7.89 20.41
N ALA A 295 24.99 6.78 20.46
CA ALA A 295 25.56 5.44 20.53
C ALA A 295 26.46 5.16 19.31
N ARG A 296 26.01 5.52 18.11
CA ARG A 296 26.82 5.41 16.88
C ARG A 296 28.06 6.29 16.92
N ALA A 297 27.96 7.51 17.45
CA ALA A 297 29.12 8.41 17.58
C ALA A 297 30.16 7.85 18.57
N ARG A 298 29.72 7.27 19.69
CA ARG A 298 30.58 6.58 20.66
C ARG A 298 31.26 5.36 20.02
N TYR A 299 30.49 4.52 19.33
CA TYR A 299 31.03 3.37 18.61
C TYR A 299 32.06 3.78 17.55
N ARG A 300 31.73 4.79 16.74
CA ARG A 300 32.66 5.34 15.75
C ARG A 300 33.97 5.81 16.40
N ALA A 301 33.96 6.32 17.63
CA ALA A 301 35.16 6.77 18.32
C ALA A 301 36.10 5.63 18.77
N THR A 302 35.63 4.38 18.82
CA THR A 302 36.47 3.21 19.14
C THR A 302 37.15 2.60 17.90
N LEU A 303 36.73 2.98 16.70
CA LEU A 303 37.22 2.39 15.45
C LEU A 303 38.53 3.02 14.95
N PRO A 304 39.32 2.31 14.13
CA PRO A 304 40.47 2.86 13.41
C PRO A 304 40.13 4.08 12.53
N ALA A 305 41.06 5.02 12.37
CA ALA A 305 40.83 6.32 11.74
C ALA A 305 40.34 6.23 10.28
N ASP A 306 40.85 5.24 9.53
CA ASP A 306 40.46 4.88 8.17
C ASP A 306 39.00 4.44 8.05
N VAL A 307 38.44 3.85 9.12
CA VAL A 307 37.04 3.40 9.17
C VAL A 307 36.08 4.49 9.66
N ARG A 308 36.54 5.42 10.51
CA ARG A 308 35.67 6.45 11.13
C ARG A 308 34.92 7.30 10.12
N GLY A 309 35.52 7.54 8.95
CA GLY A 309 34.94 8.35 7.88
C GLY A 309 33.77 7.66 7.17
N ASP A 310 33.76 6.33 7.13
CA ASP A 310 32.77 5.56 6.40
C ASP A 310 31.57 5.21 7.28
N ARG A 311 30.48 5.98 7.11
CA ARG A 311 29.25 5.76 7.87
C ARG A 311 28.60 4.40 7.59
N LYS A 312 28.78 3.84 6.39
CA LYS A 312 28.21 2.54 6.02
C LYS A 312 28.97 1.44 6.74
N GLU A 313 30.30 1.47 6.68
CA GLU A 313 31.13 0.48 7.38
C GLU A 313 30.93 0.54 8.91
N VAL A 314 30.81 1.74 9.49
CA VAL A 314 30.45 1.90 10.91
C VAL A 314 29.12 1.20 11.22
N ALA A 315 28.09 1.41 10.38
CA ALA A 315 26.79 0.78 10.56
C ALA A 315 26.85 -0.75 10.39
N ARG A 316 27.64 -1.24 9.42
CA ARG A 316 27.87 -2.67 9.17
C ARG A 316 28.51 -3.35 10.38
N ARG A 317 29.56 -2.76 10.95
CA ARG A 317 30.21 -3.29 12.16
C ARG A 317 29.27 -3.31 13.37
N MET A 318 28.53 -2.23 13.59
CA MET A 318 27.49 -2.21 14.64
C MET A 318 26.44 -3.30 14.40
N MET A 319 26.04 -3.53 13.15
CA MET A 319 25.06 -4.57 12.82
C MET A 319 25.61 -5.97 13.10
N LYS A 320 26.87 -6.26 12.75
CA LYS A 320 27.52 -7.54 13.08
C LYS A 320 27.48 -7.84 14.59
N GLU A 321 27.75 -6.83 15.43
CA GLU A 321 27.62 -6.98 16.90
C GLU A 321 26.17 -7.24 17.33
N ARG A 322 25.20 -6.58 16.69
CA ARG A 322 23.78 -6.78 16.98
C ARG A 322 23.29 -8.16 16.55
N ILE A 323 23.77 -8.69 15.43
CA ILE A 323 23.48 -10.05 14.98
C ILE A 323 23.97 -11.06 16.02
N ARG A 324 25.20 -10.92 16.51
CA ARG A 324 25.76 -11.81 17.55
C ARG A 324 25.01 -11.74 18.90
N ALA A 325 24.26 -10.67 19.13
CA ALA A 325 23.46 -10.45 20.33
C ALA A 325 21.94 -10.65 20.09
N GLY A 326 21.57 -11.30 18.99
CA GLY A 326 20.18 -11.60 18.64
C GLY A 326 19.46 -12.42 19.71
N GLN A 327 18.13 -12.34 19.71
CA GLN A 327 17.28 -13.05 20.66
C GLN A 327 16.18 -13.80 19.91
N SER A 328 16.05 -15.11 20.15
CA SER A 328 15.05 -15.94 19.49
C SER A 328 13.68 -15.87 20.17
N TYR A 329 12.62 -15.80 19.36
CA TYR A 329 11.24 -15.75 19.82
C TYR A 329 10.29 -16.61 18.96
N GLY A 330 9.21 -17.09 19.57
CA GLY A 330 8.10 -17.76 18.88
C GLY A 330 8.33 -19.24 18.55
N LYS A 331 7.32 -19.89 17.95
CA LYS A 331 7.33 -21.34 17.63
C LYS A 331 8.48 -21.73 16.69
N TRP A 332 8.86 -20.83 15.79
CA TRP A 332 9.90 -21.05 14.80
C TRP A 332 11.30 -20.62 15.27
N ASN A 333 11.44 -20.19 16.53
CA ASN A 333 12.68 -19.62 17.10
C ASN A 333 13.29 -18.51 16.22
N ASP A 334 12.43 -17.68 15.63
CA ASP A 334 12.84 -16.58 14.77
C ASP A 334 13.74 -15.62 15.57
N GLU A 335 14.96 -15.36 15.08
CA GLU A 335 15.96 -14.53 15.76
C GLU A 335 15.76 -13.05 15.47
N TRP A 336 15.42 -12.28 16.52
CA TRP A 336 15.16 -10.85 16.43
C TRP A 336 16.37 -10.04 16.86
N ILE A 337 16.74 -9.10 15.99
CA ILE A 337 17.89 -8.22 16.16
C ILE A 337 17.41 -6.77 16.20
N VAL A 338 17.85 -6.03 17.20
CA VAL A 338 17.55 -4.59 17.31
C VAL A 338 18.43 -3.82 16.33
N HIS A 339 17.78 -3.10 15.42
CA HIS A 339 18.44 -2.36 14.35
C HIS A 339 19.23 -1.16 14.92
N PRO A 340 20.55 -1.06 14.66
CA PRO A 340 21.42 -0.04 15.27
C PRO A 340 21.21 1.36 14.71
N VAL A 341 20.55 1.49 13.55
CA VAL A 341 20.32 2.77 12.85
C VAL A 341 18.81 3.01 12.64
N PRO A 342 18.05 3.39 13.68
CA PRO A 342 16.63 3.67 13.53
C PRO A 342 16.39 4.94 12.70
N THR A 343 15.17 5.10 12.18
CA THR A 343 14.74 6.31 11.46
C THR A 343 13.58 6.98 12.18
N MET A 344 13.23 8.21 11.78
CA MET A 344 12.02 8.87 12.30
C MET A 344 10.74 8.10 11.99
N ASN A 345 10.73 7.37 10.88
CA ASN A 345 9.57 6.58 10.44
C ASN A 345 9.52 5.23 11.15
N GLU A 346 10.69 4.65 11.45
CA GLU A 346 10.84 3.33 12.07
C GLU A 346 11.67 3.42 13.37
N PRO A 347 11.11 3.99 14.44
CA PRO A 347 11.80 4.08 15.72
C PRO A 347 11.85 2.70 16.40
N ASN A 348 12.96 2.43 17.12
CA ASN A 348 13.22 1.15 17.77
C ASN A 348 13.07 -0.07 16.84
N LYS A 349 13.44 0.06 15.56
CA LYS A 349 13.27 -1.03 14.59
C LYS A 349 13.98 -2.32 15.05
N ALA A 350 13.32 -3.45 14.88
CA ALA A 350 13.83 -4.79 15.08
C ALA A 350 13.51 -5.64 13.84
N VAL A 351 14.40 -6.56 13.52
CA VAL A 351 14.41 -7.31 12.26
C VAL A 351 14.73 -8.77 12.53
N SER A 352 14.09 -9.68 11.80
CA SER A 352 14.31 -11.12 11.89
C SER A 352 14.45 -11.71 10.51
N TRP A 353 15.51 -12.48 10.26
CA TRP A 353 15.79 -13.09 8.96
C TRP A 353 15.18 -14.50 8.88
N LEU A 354 14.15 -14.65 8.05
CA LEU A 354 13.33 -15.87 7.95
C LEU A 354 13.97 -16.97 7.11
N THR A 355 14.86 -16.57 6.19
CA THR A 355 15.55 -17.47 5.27
C THR A 355 17.06 -17.40 5.47
N ALA A 356 17.48 -17.29 6.74
CA ALA A 356 18.87 -17.25 7.12
C ALA A 356 19.63 -18.48 6.61
N ARG A 357 20.87 -18.24 6.18
CA ARG A 357 21.77 -19.27 5.64
C ARG A 357 23.19 -19.03 6.14
N ASP A 358 23.87 -20.11 6.49
CA ASP A 358 25.26 -20.05 6.95
C ASP A 358 26.24 -19.77 5.81
N THR A 359 25.84 -20.07 4.57
CA THR A 359 26.63 -19.84 3.35
C THR A 359 26.80 -18.36 3.00
N ILE A 360 26.06 -17.45 3.64
CA ILE A 360 26.15 -16.01 3.40
C ILE A 360 27.23 -15.41 4.31
N ASP A 361 28.14 -14.64 3.73
CA ASP A 361 29.24 -14.00 4.46
C ASP A 361 28.74 -12.93 5.45
N GLU A 362 29.48 -12.70 6.54
CA GLU A 362 29.06 -11.78 7.61
C GLU A 362 28.79 -10.34 7.13
N ASP A 363 29.53 -9.86 6.12
CA ASP A 363 29.36 -8.50 5.57
C ASP A 363 28.03 -8.39 4.83
N ARG A 364 27.75 -9.34 3.94
CA ARG A 364 26.47 -9.43 3.24
C ARG A 364 25.31 -9.63 4.21
N LYS A 365 25.45 -10.47 5.23
CA LYS A 365 24.44 -10.62 6.29
C LYS A 365 24.11 -9.27 6.92
N ALA A 366 25.14 -8.53 7.35
CA ALA A 366 24.97 -7.22 7.96
C ALA A 366 24.31 -6.20 7.02
N ASP A 367 24.66 -6.21 5.73
CA ASP A 367 24.04 -5.34 4.72
C ASP A 367 22.55 -5.67 4.52
N LEU A 368 22.18 -6.95 4.42
CA LEU A 368 20.77 -7.37 4.31
C LEU A 368 19.94 -6.89 5.51
N PHE A 369 20.48 -7.05 6.73
CA PHE A 369 19.83 -6.56 7.95
C PHE A 369 19.71 -5.03 8.00
N LEU A 370 20.68 -4.29 7.44
CA LEU A 370 20.64 -2.83 7.38
C LEU A 370 19.62 -2.31 6.37
N ASP A 371 19.40 -3.06 5.29
CA ASP A 371 18.44 -2.72 4.24
C ASP A 371 16.99 -3.09 4.61
N ALA A 372 16.78 -3.87 5.68
CA ALA A 372 15.46 -4.27 6.13
C ALA A 372 14.62 -3.11 6.68
N GLY A 373 13.46 -2.86 6.06
CA GLY A 373 12.52 -1.79 6.42
C GLY A 373 11.12 -1.96 5.79
N LEU A 374 10.15 -1.21 6.30
CA LEU A 374 8.75 -1.10 5.83
C LEU A 374 8.33 0.36 5.57
N ALA A 375 9.23 1.32 5.75
CA ALA A 375 8.91 2.74 5.63
C ALA A 375 8.36 3.16 4.25
N ARG A 376 8.69 2.45 3.17
CA ARG A 376 8.21 2.72 1.81
C ARG A 376 6.81 2.18 1.62
N ILE A 377 6.53 0.96 2.06
CA ILE A 377 5.17 0.40 1.95
C ILE A 377 4.18 1.17 2.84
N ASP A 378 4.61 1.57 4.05
CA ASP A 378 3.84 2.46 4.92
C ASP A 378 3.52 3.80 4.23
N ASN A 379 4.48 4.34 3.48
CA ASN A 379 4.29 5.56 2.71
C ASN A 379 3.28 5.36 1.57
N VAL A 380 3.32 4.23 0.86
CA VAL A 380 2.36 3.90 -0.20
C VAL A 380 0.94 3.92 0.38
N PHE A 381 0.68 3.22 1.49
CA PHE A 381 -0.65 3.20 2.10
C PHE A 381 -1.07 4.56 2.68
N MET A 382 -0.14 5.29 3.29
CA MET A 382 -0.40 6.66 3.74
C MET A 382 -0.78 7.58 2.56
N THR A 383 -0.04 7.49 1.46
CA THR A 383 -0.25 8.33 0.27
C THR A 383 -1.54 7.94 -0.45
N THR A 384 -1.87 6.66 -0.52
CA THR A 384 -3.17 6.15 -1.00
C THR A 384 -4.32 6.87 -0.29
N ARG A 385 -4.32 6.90 1.05
CA ARG A 385 -5.34 7.56 1.88
C ARG A 385 -5.35 9.07 1.70
N ARG A 386 -4.18 9.70 1.51
CA ARG A 386 -4.06 11.15 1.35
C ARG A 386 -4.54 11.63 -0.01
N LEU A 387 -4.48 10.80 -1.04
CA LEU A 387 -4.82 11.20 -2.41
C LEU A 387 -6.20 10.72 -2.82
N PHE A 388 -6.67 9.58 -2.31
CA PHE A 388 -7.96 9.03 -2.68
C PHE A 388 -8.87 9.08 -1.46
N SER A 389 -9.73 10.10 -1.41
CA SER A 389 -10.71 10.28 -0.32
C SER A 389 -11.55 9.02 -0.08
N ALA A 390 -11.85 8.25 -1.13
CA ALA A 390 -12.59 7.00 -1.04
C ALA A 390 -11.87 5.89 -0.27
N LEU A 391 -10.56 6.00 -0.10
CA LEU A 391 -9.68 5.03 0.56
C LEU A 391 -9.21 5.51 1.94
N GLU A 392 -9.74 6.64 2.43
CA GLU A 392 -9.49 7.08 3.81
C GLU A 392 -10.07 6.07 4.82
N ARG A 393 -9.38 5.90 5.95
CA ARG A 393 -9.86 5.04 7.03
C ARG A 393 -11.02 5.73 7.77
N PRO A 394 -12.07 4.98 8.15
CA PRO A 394 -13.12 5.52 9.00
C PRO A 394 -12.57 6.03 10.33
N ILE A 395 -13.14 7.13 10.84
CA ILE A 395 -12.90 7.57 12.21
C ILE A 395 -13.78 6.71 13.12
N GLY A 396 -13.18 5.82 13.90
CA GLY A 396 -13.92 5.00 14.85
C GLY A 396 -14.54 5.85 15.96
N THR A 397 -15.85 5.73 16.16
CA THR A 397 -16.56 6.19 17.36
C THR A 397 -16.74 4.99 18.29
N SER A 398 -16.42 5.16 19.57
CA SER A 398 -16.39 4.11 20.61
C SER A 398 -17.72 3.44 20.95
N SER A 399 -18.80 3.70 20.20
CA SER A 399 -20.18 3.37 20.58
C SER A 399 -21.01 2.65 19.51
N SER A 400 -20.42 2.25 18.38
CA SER A 400 -21.13 1.49 17.35
C SER A 400 -20.39 0.18 17.09
N HIS A 401 -21.07 -0.96 17.22
CA HIS A 401 -20.63 -2.32 16.86
C HIS A 401 -20.14 -2.41 15.40
N ASN A 402 -18.99 -1.82 15.11
CA ASN A 402 -18.33 -1.61 13.82
C ASN A 402 -19.20 -1.21 12.61
N ALA A 403 -20.45 -0.79 12.83
CA ALA A 403 -21.31 -0.19 11.85
C ALA A 403 -20.88 1.27 11.61
N VAL A 404 -19.70 1.45 11.02
CA VAL A 404 -19.12 2.76 10.76
C VAL A 404 -19.50 3.19 9.34
N TRP A 405 -20.37 4.20 9.25
CA TRP A 405 -20.65 4.87 7.99
C TRP A 405 -19.54 5.87 7.69
N HIS A 406 -18.77 5.62 6.63
CA HIS A 406 -17.69 6.50 6.22
C HIS A 406 -18.11 7.38 5.04
N GLY A 407 -18.14 8.70 5.24
CA GLY A 407 -18.72 9.64 4.27
C GLY A 407 -18.08 9.63 2.86
N TYR A 408 -16.88 9.09 2.72
CA TYR A 408 -16.19 8.98 1.42
C TYR A 408 -16.04 7.55 0.91
N ALA A 409 -16.26 6.52 1.74
CA ALA A 409 -16.06 5.12 1.32
C ALA A 409 -17.04 4.73 0.20
N PRO A 410 -16.60 3.92 -0.78
CA PRO A 410 -17.50 3.43 -1.82
C PRO A 410 -18.53 2.45 -1.25
N TYR A 411 -19.68 2.40 -1.90
CA TYR A 411 -20.72 1.38 -1.69
C TYR A 411 -20.51 0.17 -2.61
N ASP A 412 -19.85 0.39 -3.75
CA ASP A 412 -19.57 -0.61 -4.75
C ASP A 412 -18.12 -1.14 -4.57
N PRO A 413 -17.93 -2.41 -4.20
CA PRO A 413 -16.63 -3.05 -4.10
C PRO A 413 -15.73 -2.88 -5.33
N GLN A 414 -16.29 -2.88 -6.54
CA GLN A 414 -15.49 -2.73 -7.76
C GLN A 414 -14.79 -1.37 -7.83
N MET A 415 -15.37 -0.33 -7.21
CA MET A 415 -14.75 0.99 -7.17
C MET A 415 -13.45 1.00 -6.38
N LEU A 416 -13.31 0.14 -5.36
CA LEU A 416 -12.06 0.00 -4.63
C LEU A 416 -10.92 -0.46 -5.54
N GLY A 417 -11.13 -1.55 -6.28
CA GLY A 417 -10.14 -2.08 -7.23
C GLY A 417 -9.79 -1.06 -8.32
N LYS A 418 -10.78 -0.32 -8.81
CA LYS A 418 -10.59 0.78 -9.77
C LYS A 418 -9.71 1.89 -9.19
N TYR A 419 -9.99 2.37 -7.98
CA TYR A 419 -9.19 3.42 -7.34
C TYR A 419 -7.76 2.99 -7.04
N LEU A 420 -7.55 1.76 -6.57
CA LEU A 420 -6.20 1.23 -6.32
C LEU A 420 -5.39 1.11 -7.61
N THR A 421 -6.01 0.65 -8.70
CA THR A 421 -5.37 0.58 -10.02
C THR A 421 -4.98 1.98 -10.53
N ILE A 422 -5.89 2.96 -10.39
CA ILE A 422 -5.61 4.36 -10.76
C ILE A 422 -4.50 4.93 -9.90
N PHE A 423 -4.53 4.68 -8.58
CA PHE A 423 -3.51 5.11 -7.64
C PHE A 423 -2.13 4.58 -8.04
N ARG A 424 -1.99 3.27 -8.29
CA ARG A 424 -0.73 2.65 -8.72
C ARG A 424 -0.17 3.33 -9.98
N ALA A 425 -1.01 3.56 -10.99
CA ALA A 425 -0.58 4.21 -12.21
C ALA A 425 -0.15 5.67 -11.99
N VAL A 426 -0.93 6.45 -11.23
CA VAL A 426 -0.60 7.84 -10.91
C VAL A 426 0.68 7.94 -10.08
N SER A 427 0.86 7.07 -9.09
CA SER A 427 2.06 7.06 -8.24
C SER A 427 3.32 6.65 -8.99
N ASN A 428 3.24 5.66 -9.89
CA ASN A 428 4.41 5.19 -10.63
C ASN A 428 4.83 6.14 -11.76
N PHE A 429 3.87 6.77 -12.45
CA PHE A 429 4.16 7.45 -13.72
C PHE A 429 3.94 8.97 -13.72
N VAL A 430 3.14 9.50 -12.79
CA VAL A 430 2.77 10.94 -12.76
C VAL A 430 3.39 11.67 -11.57
N GLN A 431 3.34 11.08 -10.38
CA GLN A 431 3.77 11.77 -9.17
C GLN A 431 5.28 11.76 -9.00
N THR A 432 5.84 12.94 -8.80
CA THR A 432 7.27 13.15 -8.57
C THR A 432 7.59 13.22 -7.09
N GLY A 433 8.75 12.70 -6.71
CA GLY A 433 9.33 12.96 -5.39
C GLY A 433 10.00 14.34 -5.32
N ASP A 434 10.66 14.61 -4.20
CA ASP A 434 11.43 15.85 -3.99
C ASP A 434 12.59 16.02 -5.00
N ASP A 435 13.02 14.92 -5.61
CA ASP A 435 14.02 14.87 -6.68
C ASP A 435 13.45 15.21 -8.07
N GLY A 436 12.16 15.52 -8.17
CA GLY A 436 11.47 15.81 -9.43
C GLY A 436 11.29 14.57 -10.33
N ARG A 437 11.58 13.36 -9.85
CA ARG A 437 11.46 12.12 -10.63
C ARG A 437 10.30 11.26 -10.15
N THR A 438 9.65 10.59 -11.09
CA THR A 438 8.67 9.54 -10.79
C THR A 438 9.38 8.21 -10.52
N PRO A 439 8.75 7.23 -9.86
CA PRO A 439 9.31 5.90 -9.72
C PRO A 439 9.71 5.25 -11.06
N ALA A 440 8.87 5.38 -12.08
CA ALA A 440 9.18 4.87 -13.43
C ALA A 440 10.43 5.53 -14.04
N MET A 441 10.66 6.82 -13.79
CA MET A 441 11.88 7.50 -14.24
C MET A 441 13.13 6.99 -13.52
N ARG A 442 13.04 6.70 -12.22
CA ARG A 442 14.19 6.17 -11.46
C ARG A 442 14.61 4.79 -11.99
N LEU A 443 13.65 4.01 -12.48
CA LEU A 443 13.89 2.73 -13.16
C LEU A 443 14.27 2.87 -14.64
N GLY A 444 14.30 4.08 -15.20
CA GLY A 444 14.60 4.29 -16.63
C GLY A 444 13.48 3.85 -17.58
N ILE A 445 12.28 3.52 -17.07
CA ILE A 445 11.11 3.13 -17.86
C ILE A 445 10.59 4.35 -18.63
N GLU A 446 10.55 5.51 -17.97
CA GLU A 446 10.08 6.77 -18.54
C GLU A 446 11.16 7.85 -18.49
N ARG A 447 11.17 8.73 -19.51
CA ARG A 447 12.17 9.82 -19.59
C ARG A 447 11.75 11.09 -18.86
N ALA A 448 10.46 11.27 -18.64
CA ALA A 448 9.86 12.42 -17.98
C ALA A 448 8.59 12.01 -17.21
N PRO A 449 8.12 12.80 -16.25
CA PRO A 449 6.83 12.56 -15.61
C PRO A 449 5.71 12.62 -16.65
N LEU A 450 4.82 11.64 -16.65
CA LEU A 450 3.64 11.67 -17.48
C LEU A 450 2.63 12.67 -16.95
N THR A 451 1.87 13.28 -17.85
CA THR A 451 0.65 13.99 -17.49
C THR A 451 -0.52 13.03 -17.31
N PHE A 452 -1.64 13.52 -16.75
CA PHE A 452 -2.86 12.71 -16.66
C PHE A 452 -3.40 12.38 -18.07
N GLU A 453 -3.20 13.28 -19.03
CA GLU A 453 -3.50 13.08 -20.44
C GLU A 453 -2.63 11.99 -21.06
N ASP A 454 -1.31 11.99 -20.83
CA ASP A 454 -0.40 10.98 -21.36
C ASP A 454 -0.79 9.57 -20.88
N LEU A 455 -1.23 9.45 -19.62
CA LEU A 455 -1.67 8.17 -19.06
C LEU A 455 -2.98 7.67 -19.70
N LEU A 456 -3.87 8.58 -20.09
CA LEU A 456 -5.14 8.25 -20.74
C LEU A 456 -4.99 8.09 -22.25
N TRP A 457 -4.08 8.80 -22.92
CA TRP A 457 -3.85 8.74 -24.36
C TRP A 457 -2.36 8.83 -24.71
N PRO A 458 -1.60 7.74 -24.48
CA PRO A 458 -0.16 7.72 -24.74
C PRO A 458 0.14 8.14 -26.18
N GLY A 459 1.03 9.13 -26.36
CA GLY A 459 1.46 9.61 -27.67
C GLY A 459 0.50 10.57 -28.39
N GLN A 460 -0.63 10.95 -27.78
CA GLN A 460 -1.55 11.93 -28.37
C GLN A 460 -1.40 13.31 -27.71
N ARG A 461 -1.35 14.38 -28.51
CA ARG A 461 -1.41 15.76 -28.01
C ARG A 461 -2.86 16.15 -27.77
N ILE A 462 -3.23 16.41 -26.51
CA ILE A 462 -4.57 16.86 -26.14
C ILE A 462 -4.54 18.36 -25.85
N PRO A 463 -5.38 19.18 -26.51
CA PRO A 463 -5.46 20.61 -26.24
C PRO A 463 -5.85 20.87 -24.79
N ARG A 464 -5.10 21.73 -24.10
CA ARG A 464 -5.43 22.12 -22.72
C ARG A 464 -6.62 23.08 -22.74
N PRO A 465 -7.68 22.85 -21.95
CA PRO A 465 -8.65 23.91 -21.71
C PRO A 465 -7.90 25.07 -21.05
N ARG A 466 -8.06 26.29 -21.58
CA ARG A 466 -7.51 27.51 -20.99
C ARG A 466 -8.04 27.65 -19.56
N ARG A 467 -7.29 27.17 -18.56
CA ARG A 467 -7.54 27.53 -17.16
C ARG A 467 -7.44 29.04 -17.10
N SER A 468 -8.55 29.72 -16.75
CA SER A 468 -8.46 31.15 -16.51
C SER A 468 -7.42 31.34 -15.42
N ARG A 469 -6.37 32.11 -15.72
CA ARG A 469 -5.50 32.62 -14.67
C ARG A 469 -6.45 33.32 -13.70
N ARG A 470 -6.61 32.79 -12.48
CA ARG A 470 -7.05 33.64 -11.37
C ARG A 470 -6.10 34.82 -11.39
N LYS A 471 -6.60 36.01 -11.75
CA LYS A 471 -5.85 37.26 -11.60
C LYS A 471 -5.23 37.20 -10.21
N GLY A 472 -3.91 37.31 -10.16
CA GLY A 472 -3.15 37.24 -8.92
C GLY A 472 -3.82 38.11 -7.86
N ARG A 473 -3.83 37.63 -6.62
CA ARG A 473 -4.01 38.53 -5.48
C ARG A 473 -3.04 39.67 -5.69
N VAL A 474 -3.58 40.88 -5.84
CA VAL A 474 -2.83 42.13 -5.79
C VAL A 474 -1.96 42.07 -4.54
N ALA A 475 -0.66 42.30 -4.71
CA ALA A 475 0.28 42.31 -3.59
C ALA A 475 -0.20 43.35 -2.55
N PRO A 476 -0.09 43.08 -1.23
CA PRO A 476 -0.58 44.00 -0.19
C PRO A 476 -0.04 45.44 -0.31
N ALA A 477 1.11 45.62 -0.96
CA ALA A 477 1.73 46.93 -1.18
C ALA A 477 0.90 47.87 -2.10
N GLU A 478 0.17 47.35 -3.08
CA GLU A 478 -0.64 48.19 -3.99
C GLU A 478 -1.96 48.67 -3.38
N LEU A 479 -2.45 47.97 -2.34
CA LEU A 479 -3.64 48.38 -1.58
C LEU A 479 -3.34 49.55 -0.63
N VAL A 480 -2.11 49.62 -0.08
CA VAL A 480 -1.67 50.72 0.79
C VAL A 480 -1.42 51.99 -0.02
N ALA A 481 -0.83 51.88 -1.22
CA ALA A 481 -0.58 53.03 -2.09
C ALA A 481 -1.89 53.70 -2.59
N ARG A 482 -2.95 52.91 -2.84
CA ARG A 482 -4.26 53.43 -3.25
C ARG A 482 -5.05 54.08 -2.11
N ALA A 483 -4.83 53.65 -0.86
CA ALA A 483 -5.46 54.29 0.30
C ALA A 483 -4.85 55.67 0.60
N LEU A 484 -3.57 55.89 0.27
CA LEU A 484 -2.87 57.15 0.54
C LEU A 484 -3.07 58.23 -0.55
N GLN A 485 -3.55 57.86 -1.75
CA GLN A 485 -3.85 58.82 -2.83
C GLN A 485 -5.32 59.27 -2.87
N GLY A 486 -6.17 58.74 -1.98
CA GLY A 486 -7.61 59.03 -1.90
C GLY A 486 -8.03 60.14 -0.95
N GLY A 487 -7.13 61.09 -0.61
CA GLY A 487 -7.42 62.23 0.25
C GLY A 487 -8.39 63.23 -0.39
N ARG A 488 -9.70 62.95 -0.34
CA ARG A 488 -10.74 63.93 -0.68
C ARG A 488 -10.83 64.98 0.42
N ARG A 489 -10.65 66.24 0.01
CA ARG A 489 -10.91 67.49 0.74
C ARG A 489 -12.22 67.42 1.53
N ILE A 490 -12.12 67.58 2.84
CA ILE A 490 -13.26 67.86 3.72
C ILE A 490 -13.62 69.34 3.53
N GLY A 491 -14.86 69.60 3.09
CA GLY A 491 -15.41 70.94 2.93
C GLY A 491 -15.64 71.63 4.28
N ARG A 492 -15.40 72.95 4.30
CA ARG A 492 -15.74 73.84 5.42
C ARG A 492 -17.27 73.90 5.64
N PRO A 493 -17.74 74.04 6.89
CA PRO A 493 -19.14 74.26 7.19
C PRO A 493 -19.54 75.72 6.90
N ARG A 494 -20.77 75.96 6.46
CA ARG A 494 -21.40 77.28 6.53
C ARG A 494 -22.65 77.18 7.41
N HIS A 495 -22.59 77.97 8.48
CA HIS A 495 -23.59 78.44 9.43
C HIS A 495 -24.36 77.42 10.26
#